data_AF-A0A9P7M7A6-F1
#
_entry.id   AF-A0A9P7M7A6-F1
#
_cell.length_a   1.000
_cell.length_b   1.000
_cell.length_c   1.000
_cell.angle_alpha   90.00
_cell.angle_beta   90.00
_cell.angle_gamma   90.00
#
_symmetry.space_group_name_H-M   'P 1'
#
loop_
_entity.id
_entity.type
_entity.pdbx_description
1 polymer ?
#
loop_
_entity_poly.entity_id
_entity_poly.type
_entity_poly.pdbx_seq_one_letter_code
_entity_poly.pdbx_strand_id
1 'polypeptide(L)'
;MDSEASARLPARPCARLHVDSLLATLSPWDLLYLRDGFRKGDIKITGLATICDLPAEILSVIALQLGLEDLIHCRLVSRLWHATWTCGAVTTAVSHHLFPGLLEKAAMDQDLRCPEELLRSCIIRHLRHKHAAPLRSRFIAWNGRQSTSASELYKTWPEKLPSFRTRGPAAFYNEGFFAWQANSANVVVNDLKTDQSHLCNFASFLISGERPTLQGISSRLLVFATGNSNAL
;
A
#
# COMPACT_ATOMS: atom_id res chain seq x y z
N MET A 1 36.48 37.21 -54.89
CA MET A 1 37.01 35.87 -54.57
C MET A 1 37.54 35.99 -53.16
N ASP A 2 36.64 35.84 -52.19
CA ASP A 2 36.97 36.05 -50.79
C ASP A 2 36.80 34.73 -50.05
N SER A 3 37.92 34.32 -49.47
CA SER A 3 38.16 33.06 -48.80
C SER A 3 37.75 33.20 -47.34
N GLU A 4 36.58 32.69 -46.97
CA GLU A 4 36.14 32.69 -45.57
C GLU A 4 36.57 31.38 -44.90
N ALA A 5 37.67 31.48 -44.15
CA ALA A 5 38.19 30.41 -43.31
C ALA A 5 37.20 30.13 -42.16
N SER A 6 36.43 29.05 -42.30
CA SER A 6 35.62 28.49 -41.23
C SER A 6 36.51 27.98 -40.10
N ALA A 7 36.69 28.81 -39.07
CA ALA A 7 37.35 28.46 -37.83
C ALA A 7 36.56 27.36 -37.12
N ARG A 8 37.00 26.10 -37.30
CA ARG A 8 36.54 24.97 -36.50
C ARG A 8 36.93 25.22 -35.04
N LEU A 9 35.93 25.38 -34.18
CA LEU A 9 36.10 25.37 -32.73
C LEU A 9 36.87 24.08 -32.32
N PRO A 10 37.89 24.17 -31.45
CA PRO A 10 38.63 23.00 -31.03
C PRO A 10 37.70 22.04 -30.26
N ALA A 11 37.64 20.79 -30.71
CA ALA A 11 36.95 19.73 -30.01
C ALA A 11 37.48 19.63 -28.57
N ARG A 12 36.59 19.70 -27.58
CA ARG A 12 36.96 19.52 -26.17
C ARG A 12 37.77 18.21 -26.04
N PRO A 13 39.01 18.24 -25.53
CA PRO A 13 39.77 17.01 -25.28
C PRO A 13 38.92 16.09 -24.40
N CYS A 14 38.96 14.79 -24.71
CA CYS A 14 38.08 13.77 -24.15
C CYS A 14 38.19 13.77 -22.61
N ALA A 15 37.30 14.50 -21.93
CA ALA A 15 37.35 14.75 -20.48
C ALA A 15 37.40 13.44 -19.66
N ARG A 16 36.87 12.35 -20.24
CA ARG A 16 36.91 11.01 -19.67
C ARG A 16 38.33 10.54 -19.36
N LEU A 17 39.29 10.67 -20.27
CA LEU A 17 40.66 10.16 -20.06
C LEU A 17 41.38 10.86 -18.89
N HIS A 18 41.15 12.16 -18.72
CA HIS A 18 41.71 12.92 -17.60
C HIS A 18 41.03 12.57 -16.28
N VAL A 19 39.72 12.34 -16.30
CA VAL A 19 38.97 11.87 -15.12
C VAL A 19 39.41 10.47 -14.74
N ASP A 20 39.57 9.55 -15.69
CA ASP A 20 40.00 8.17 -15.45
C ASP A 20 41.43 8.14 -14.89
N SER A 21 42.33 8.97 -15.44
CA SER A 21 43.68 9.17 -14.91
C SER A 21 43.67 9.68 -13.47
N LEU A 22 42.83 10.67 -13.15
CA LEU A 22 42.72 11.21 -11.80
C LEU A 22 42.16 10.15 -10.83
N LEU A 23 41.10 9.46 -11.22
CA LEU A 23 40.50 8.39 -10.41
C LEU A 23 41.50 7.26 -10.13
N ALA A 24 42.40 6.95 -11.06
CA ALA A 24 43.46 5.96 -10.88
C ALA A 24 44.54 6.40 -9.87
N THR A 25 44.69 7.70 -9.60
CA THR A 25 45.63 8.23 -8.59
C THR A 25 45.05 8.28 -7.18
N LEU A 26 43.73 8.12 -7.03
CA LEU A 26 43.06 8.20 -5.74
C LEU A 26 43.21 6.90 -4.94
N SER A 27 43.39 7.03 -3.63
CA SER A 27 43.38 5.85 -2.77
C SER A 27 41.96 5.29 -2.61
N PRO A 28 41.81 4.02 -2.20
CA PRO A 28 40.49 3.45 -1.91
C PRO A 28 39.70 4.26 -0.86
N TRP A 29 40.37 4.89 0.10
CA TRP A 29 39.73 5.72 1.12
C TRP A 29 39.20 7.03 0.54
N ASP A 30 39.92 7.65 -0.39
CA ASP A 30 39.48 8.87 -1.07
C ASP A 30 38.23 8.60 -1.92
N LEU A 31 38.19 7.45 -2.60
CA LEU A 31 37.02 7.03 -3.37
C LEU A 31 35.80 6.79 -2.48
N LEU A 32 35.98 6.18 -1.31
CA LEU A 32 34.92 6.01 -0.32
C LEU A 32 34.44 7.35 0.26
N TYR A 33 35.37 8.26 0.53
CA TYR A 33 35.07 9.61 1.01
C TYR A 33 34.27 10.40 -0.03
N LEU A 34 34.69 10.42 -1.29
CA LEU A 34 33.95 11.07 -2.38
C LEU A 34 32.56 10.47 -2.54
N ARG A 35 32.44 9.13 -2.53
CA ARG A 35 31.14 8.45 -2.63
C ARG A 35 30.21 8.87 -1.50
N ASP A 36 30.70 8.91 -0.27
CA ASP A 36 29.89 9.32 0.87
C ASP A 36 29.54 10.81 0.82
N GLY A 37 30.46 11.66 0.35
CA GLY A 37 30.21 13.09 0.12
C GLY A 37 29.13 13.34 -0.94
N PHE A 38 29.13 12.59 -2.04
CA PHE A 38 28.05 12.64 -3.04
C PHE A 38 26.72 12.10 -2.50
N ARG A 39 26.73 11.02 -1.71
CA ARG A 39 25.52 10.45 -1.10
C ARG A 39 24.88 11.37 -0.06
N LYS A 40 25.71 12.04 0.75
CA LYS A 40 25.25 13.01 1.75
C LYS A 40 24.85 14.35 1.14
N GLY A 41 25.28 14.62 -0.09
CA GLY A 41 25.03 15.88 -0.78
C GLY A 41 26.02 17.00 -0.42
N ASP A 42 27.11 16.67 0.27
CA ASP A 42 28.19 17.60 0.63
C ASP A 42 28.95 18.06 -0.62
N ILE A 43 29.09 17.17 -1.61
CA ILE A 43 29.69 17.47 -2.92
C ILE A 43 28.56 17.70 -3.92
N LYS A 44 28.31 18.97 -4.27
CA LYS A 44 27.32 19.34 -5.30
C LYS A 44 27.93 19.25 -6.69
N ILE A 45 27.28 18.51 -7.58
CA ILE A 45 27.60 18.57 -9.02
C ILE A 45 27.03 19.89 -9.54
N THR A 46 27.89 20.85 -9.81
CA THR A 46 27.50 22.16 -10.32
C THR A 46 27.32 22.12 -11.84
N GLY A 47 26.38 22.90 -12.36
CA GLY A 47 26.14 23.05 -13.81
C GLY A 47 25.16 22.07 -14.45
N LEU A 48 24.53 21.17 -13.67
CA LEU A 48 23.40 20.36 -14.11
C LEU A 48 22.15 20.79 -13.36
N ALA A 49 21.15 21.32 -14.09
CA ALA A 49 19.85 21.59 -13.52
C ALA A 49 19.16 20.27 -13.19
N THR A 50 18.70 20.13 -11.95
CA THR A 50 17.90 18.98 -11.52
C THR A 50 16.43 19.29 -11.64
N ILE A 51 15.58 18.25 -11.60
CA ILE A 51 14.13 18.44 -11.57
C ILE A 51 13.67 19.30 -10.39
N CYS A 52 14.47 19.35 -9.32
CA CYS A 52 14.15 20.08 -8.11
C CYS A 52 14.42 21.59 -8.25
N ASP A 53 15.15 21.98 -9.29
CA ASP A 53 15.45 23.38 -9.62
C ASP A 53 14.39 23.98 -10.57
N LEU A 54 13.44 23.17 -11.05
CA LEU A 54 12.38 23.61 -11.92
C LEU A 54 11.30 24.40 -11.15
N PRO A 55 10.73 25.45 -11.76
CA PRO A 55 9.61 26.17 -11.17
C PRO A 55 8.35 25.30 -11.13
N ALA A 56 7.46 25.60 -10.19
CA ALA A 56 6.32 24.74 -9.86
C ALA A 56 5.31 24.60 -11.00
N GLU A 57 5.24 25.59 -11.89
CA GLU A 57 4.41 25.60 -13.09
C GLU A 57 4.87 24.53 -14.09
N ILE A 58 6.18 24.46 -14.33
CA ILE A 58 6.77 23.45 -15.22
C ILE A 58 6.62 22.06 -14.61
N LEU A 59 6.85 21.94 -13.30
CA LEU A 59 6.61 20.68 -12.58
C LEU A 59 5.15 20.23 -12.68
N SER A 60 4.20 21.16 -12.62
CA SER A 60 2.78 20.86 -12.77
C SER A 60 2.48 20.33 -14.17
N VAL A 61 3.03 20.96 -15.22
CA VAL A 61 2.88 20.48 -16.60
C VAL A 61 3.44 19.07 -16.76
N ILE A 62 4.60 18.78 -16.18
CA ILE A 62 5.19 17.44 -16.21
C ILE A 62 4.29 16.46 -15.44
N ALA A 63 3.83 16.83 -14.24
CA ALA A 63 2.99 15.98 -13.40
C ALA A 63 1.69 15.57 -14.09
N LEU A 64 1.10 16.43 -14.91
CA LEU A 64 -0.10 16.15 -15.69
C LEU A 64 0.11 15.14 -16.82
N GLN A 65 1.36 14.87 -17.21
CA GLN A 65 1.70 13.82 -18.17
C GLN A 65 1.99 12.48 -17.48
N LEU A 66 2.06 12.45 -16.15
CA LEU A 66 2.37 11.24 -15.39
C LEU A 66 1.09 10.50 -15.00
N GLY A 67 1.11 9.18 -15.15
CA GLY A 67 0.13 8.32 -14.51
C GLY A 67 0.25 8.38 -12.99
N LEU A 68 -0.81 7.97 -12.29
CA LEU A 68 -0.82 7.97 -10.82
C LEU A 68 0.34 7.14 -10.24
N GLU A 69 0.64 5.99 -10.83
CA GLU A 69 1.73 5.12 -10.38
C GLU A 69 3.10 5.75 -10.57
N ASP A 70 3.35 6.35 -11.74
CA ASP A 70 4.60 7.04 -12.01
C ASP A 70 4.82 8.19 -11.04
N LEU A 71 3.76 8.96 -10.77
CA LEU A 71 3.80 10.04 -9.79
C LEU A 71 4.13 9.54 -8.37
N ILE A 72 3.61 8.38 -7.97
CA ILE A 72 3.97 7.72 -6.72
C ILE A 72 5.44 7.30 -6.73
N HIS A 73 5.91 6.64 -7.79
CA HIS A 73 7.30 6.22 -7.91
C HIS A 73 8.26 7.42 -7.88
N CYS A 74 7.93 8.52 -8.57
CA CYS A 74 8.68 9.76 -8.53
C CYS A 74 8.84 10.29 -7.10
N ARG A 75 7.78 10.24 -6.28
CA ARG A 75 7.84 10.64 -4.85
C ARG A 75 8.74 9.74 -4.00
N LEU A 76 9.00 8.51 -4.43
CA LEU A 76 9.82 7.53 -3.70
C LEU A 76 11.31 7.58 -4.08
N VAL A 77 11.71 8.34 -5.10
CA VAL A 77 13.11 8.43 -5.58
C VAL A 77 14.04 8.99 -4.50
N SER A 78 13.66 10.10 -3.88
CA SER A 78 14.43 10.74 -2.80
C SER A 78 13.55 11.67 -1.99
N ARG A 79 14.04 12.13 -0.83
CA ARG A 79 13.33 13.14 -0.02
C ARG A 79 13.14 14.46 -0.77
N LEU A 80 14.12 14.85 -1.58
CA LEU A 80 14.04 16.07 -2.36
C LEU A 80 12.97 15.94 -3.45
N TRP A 81 12.98 14.82 -4.19
CA TRP A 81 11.93 14.52 -5.16
C TRP A 81 10.55 14.48 -4.51
N HIS A 82 10.41 13.86 -3.35
CA HIS A 82 9.16 13.88 -2.60
C HIS A 82 8.67 15.32 -2.40
N ALA A 83 9.50 16.20 -1.84
CA ALA A 83 9.14 17.60 -1.62
C ALA A 83 8.77 18.33 -2.92
N THR A 84 9.50 18.09 -4.01
CA THR A 84 9.23 18.66 -5.34
C THR A 84 7.84 18.26 -5.85
N TRP A 85 7.48 16.98 -5.73
CA TRP A 85 6.21 16.43 -6.23
C TRP A 85 5.03 16.61 -5.26
N THR A 86 5.28 17.08 -4.03
CA THR A 86 4.25 17.41 -3.04
C THR A 86 4.15 18.92 -2.78
N CYS A 87 4.76 19.76 -3.62
CA CYS A 87 4.56 21.20 -3.50
C CYS A 87 3.09 21.57 -3.82
N GLY A 88 2.62 22.71 -3.29
CA GLY A 88 1.20 23.07 -3.33
C GLY A 88 0.62 23.17 -4.74
N ALA A 89 1.34 23.80 -5.67
CA ALA A 89 0.88 23.97 -7.05
C ALA A 89 0.75 22.62 -7.78
N VAL A 90 1.78 21.77 -7.68
CA VAL A 90 1.77 20.42 -8.28
C VAL A 90 0.66 19.57 -7.66
N THR A 91 0.52 19.60 -6.34
CA THR A 91 -0.52 18.85 -5.62
C THR A 91 -1.91 19.27 -6.06
N THR A 92 -2.14 20.58 -6.24
CA THR A 92 -3.42 21.12 -6.69
C THR A 92 -3.71 20.69 -8.13
N ALA A 93 -2.76 20.86 -9.04
CA ALA A 93 -2.89 20.45 -10.44
C ALA A 93 -3.18 18.94 -10.58
N VAL A 94 -2.41 18.11 -9.87
CA VAL A 94 -2.58 16.65 -9.85
C VAL A 94 -3.92 16.26 -9.24
N SER A 95 -4.39 16.96 -8.21
CA SER A 95 -5.69 16.69 -7.60
C SER A 95 -6.82 16.94 -8.60
N HIS A 96 -6.83 18.08 -9.29
CA HIS A 96 -7.85 18.35 -10.32
C HIS A 96 -7.80 17.36 -11.50
N HIS A 97 -6.61 16.89 -11.86
CA HIS A 97 -6.43 16.00 -13.01
C HIS A 97 -6.75 14.53 -12.70
N LEU A 98 -6.16 13.96 -11.66
CA LEU A 98 -6.32 12.53 -11.31
C LEU A 98 -7.57 12.26 -10.47
N PHE A 99 -8.04 13.25 -9.71
CA PHE A 99 -9.22 13.14 -8.84
C PHE A 99 -10.16 14.35 -8.99
N PRO A 100 -10.81 14.52 -10.16
CA PRO A 100 -11.68 15.67 -10.41
C PRO A 100 -12.75 15.83 -9.32
N GLY A 101 -12.95 17.05 -8.82
CA GLY A 101 -13.92 17.34 -7.77
C GLY A 101 -13.43 17.14 -6.33
N LEU A 102 -12.19 16.67 -6.12
CA LEU A 102 -11.65 16.40 -4.78
C LEU A 102 -11.55 17.66 -3.92
N LEU A 103 -10.99 18.73 -4.47
CA LEU A 103 -10.75 19.98 -3.74
C LEU A 103 -12.05 20.78 -3.59
N GLU A 104 -12.89 20.76 -4.61
CA GLU A 104 -14.20 21.39 -4.61
C GLU A 104 -15.10 20.75 -3.54
N LYS A 105 -15.11 19.42 -3.46
CA LYS A 105 -15.85 18.71 -2.42
C LYS A 105 -15.32 19.01 -1.03
N ALA A 106 -14.00 19.01 -0.84
CA ALA A 106 -13.39 19.34 0.45
C ALA A 106 -13.75 20.76 0.90
N ALA A 107 -13.78 21.72 -0.03
CA ALA A 107 -14.21 23.09 0.25
C ALA A 107 -15.70 23.16 0.66
N MET A 108 -16.58 22.39 0.01
CA MET A 108 -18.01 22.34 0.35
C MET A 108 -18.25 21.69 1.72
N ASP A 109 -17.52 20.62 2.03
CA ASP A 109 -17.63 19.86 3.27
C ASP A 109 -16.91 20.55 4.46
N GLN A 110 -16.35 21.76 4.25
CA GLN A 110 -15.52 22.50 5.23
C GLN A 110 -14.37 21.64 5.80
N ASP A 111 -13.82 20.76 4.98
CA ASP A 111 -12.72 19.89 5.37
C ASP A 111 -11.43 20.71 5.47
N LEU A 112 -10.94 20.88 6.70
CA LEU A 112 -9.76 21.71 7.01
C LEU A 112 -8.42 21.06 6.63
N ARG A 113 -8.44 19.86 6.04
CA ARG A 113 -7.22 19.16 5.61
C ARG A 113 -6.55 19.88 4.46
N CYS A 114 -5.22 19.83 4.44
CA CYS A 114 -4.49 20.43 3.32
C CYS A 114 -4.64 19.57 2.04
N PRO A 115 -4.49 20.16 0.83
CA PRO A 115 -4.62 19.44 -0.43
C PRO A 115 -3.75 18.18 -0.55
N GLU A 116 -2.56 18.20 0.07
CA GLU A 116 -1.63 17.05 0.07
C GLU A 116 -2.20 15.86 0.86
N GLU A 117 -2.81 16.12 2.02
CA GLU A 117 -3.45 15.09 2.84
C GLU A 117 -4.67 14.47 2.15
N LEU A 118 -5.46 15.31 1.47
CA LEU A 118 -6.61 14.87 0.68
C LEU A 118 -6.16 13.97 -0.48
N LEU A 119 -5.18 14.45 -1.27
CA LEU A 119 -4.60 13.69 -2.37
C LEU A 119 -4.01 12.36 -1.85
N ARG A 120 -3.21 12.41 -0.79
CA ARG A 120 -2.62 11.22 -0.17
C ARG A 120 -3.67 10.20 0.26
N SER A 121 -4.78 10.66 0.84
CA SER A 121 -5.90 9.78 1.22
C SER A 121 -6.53 9.08 0.01
N CYS A 122 -6.73 9.81 -1.09
CA CYS A 122 -7.21 9.25 -2.36
C CYS A 122 -6.23 8.25 -2.96
N ILE A 123 -4.93 8.56 -2.96
CA ILE A 123 -3.87 7.66 -3.42
C ILE A 123 -3.88 6.36 -2.61
N ILE A 124 -3.92 6.46 -1.28
CA ILE A 124 -3.98 5.28 -0.39
C ILE A 124 -5.23 4.46 -0.69
N ARG A 125 -6.38 5.09 -0.86
CA ARG A 125 -7.63 4.40 -1.22
C ARG A 125 -7.52 3.72 -2.58
N HIS A 126 -6.97 4.39 -3.59
CA HIS A 126 -6.77 3.84 -4.92
C HIS A 126 -5.85 2.61 -4.89
N LEU A 127 -4.69 2.72 -4.24
CA LEU A 127 -3.76 1.60 -4.06
C LEU A 127 -4.40 0.45 -3.28
N ARG A 128 -5.20 0.75 -2.25
CA ARG A 128 -5.97 -0.28 -1.54
C ARG A 128 -6.93 -0.98 -2.48
N HIS A 129 -7.68 -0.27 -3.34
CA HIS A 129 -8.57 -0.94 -4.29
C HIS A 129 -7.81 -1.74 -5.35
N LYS A 130 -6.67 -1.23 -5.82
CA LYS A 130 -5.85 -1.90 -6.83
C LYS A 130 -5.18 -3.18 -6.29
N HIS A 131 -4.67 -3.13 -5.07
CA HIS A 131 -3.89 -4.22 -4.45
C HIS A 131 -4.67 -5.04 -3.42
N ALA A 132 -5.89 -4.65 -3.05
CA ALA A 132 -6.73 -5.51 -2.24
C ALA A 132 -7.03 -6.77 -3.04
N ALA A 133 -6.64 -7.92 -2.49
CA ALA A 133 -7.23 -9.17 -2.92
C ALA A 133 -8.75 -9.03 -2.78
N PRO A 134 -9.55 -9.36 -3.80
CA PRO A 134 -11.00 -9.26 -3.71
C PRO A 134 -11.47 -10.13 -2.54
N LEU A 135 -11.86 -9.49 -1.44
CA LEU A 135 -12.46 -10.15 -0.29
C LEU A 135 -13.87 -10.53 -0.71
N ARG A 136 -14.08 -11.80 -1.07
CA ARG A 136 -15.43 -12.31 -1.27
C ARG A 136 -16.06 -12.50 0.10
N SER A 137 -17.11 -11.75 0.39
CA SER A 137 -17.95 -12.01 1.55
C SER A 137 -18.84 -13.21 1.27
N ARG A 138 -18.95 -14.11 2.24
CA ARG A 138 -19.88 -15.23 2.21
C ARG A 138 -20.73 -15.23 3.47
N PHE A 139 -22.01 -15.50 3.28
CA PHE A 139 -23.00 -15.56 4.34
C PHE A 139 -23.46 -17.00 4.47
N ILE A 140 -23.31 -17.58 5.65
CA ILE A 140 -23.68 -18.98 5.87
C ILE A 140 -24.70 -19.06 6.99
N ALA A 141 -25.84 -19.68 6.72
CA ALA A 141 -26.84 -19.96 7.74
C ALA A 141 -26.32 -21.01 8.72
N TRP A 142 -26.32 -20.67 10.01
CA TRP A 142 -25.85 -21.57 11.07
C TRP A 142 -27.01 -22.25 11.82
N ASN A 143 -28.20 -21.67 11.76
CA ASN A 143 -29.40 -22.11 12.49
C ASN A 143 -30.15 -23.32 11.88
N GLY A 144 -29.64 -23.89 10.79
CA GLY A 144 -30.27 -25.03 10.08
C GLY A 144 -29.63 -26.39 10.34
N ARG A 145 -28.64 -26.48 11.24
CA ARG A 145 -27.91 -27.73 11.53
C ARG A 145 -28.09 -28.14 12.99
N GLN A 146 -27.96 -29.44 13.25
CA GLN A 146 -28.17 -30.06 14.56
C GLN A 146 -27.42 -29.28 15.67
N SER A 147 -28.17 -28.87 16.69
CA SER A 147 -27.65 -28.30 17.93
C SER A 147 -27.07 -29.40 18.79
N THR A 148 -25.95 -29.14 19.46
CA THR A 148 -25.37 -30.07 20.42
C THR A 148 -25.17 -29.34 21.73
N SER A 149 -25.42 -30.00 22.86
CA SER A 149 -25.16 -29.37 24.16
C SER A 149 -23.70 -28.93 24.23
N ALA A 150 -23.44 -27.74 24.78
CA ALA A 150 -22.10 -27.22 24.96
C ALA A 150 -21.21 -28.27 25.67
N SER A 151 -21.74 -28.90 26.72
CA SER A 151 -21.07 -29.94 27.50
C SER A 151 -20.69 -31.18 26.68
N GLU A 152 -21.50 -31.56 25.70
CA GLU A 152 -21.21 -32.71 24.81
C GLU A 152 -20.18 -32.34 23.74
N LEU A 153 -20.23 -31.11 23.22
CA LEU A 153 -19.23 -30.61 22.27
C LEU A 153 -17.83 -30.56 22.89
N TYR A 154 -17.71 -30.11 24.14
CA TYR A 154 -16.43 -30.11 24.87
C TYR A 154 -15.86 -31.51 25.09
N LYS A 155 -16.69 -32.56 25.15
CA LYS A 155 -16.22 -33.96 25.25
C LYS A 155 -15.68 -34.51 23.94
N THR A 156 -16.18 -34.03 22.81
CA THR A 156 -15.73 -34.43 21.46
C THR A 156 -14.56 -33.60 20.92
N TRP A 157 -14.14 -32.54 21.61
CA TRP A 157 -13.05 -31.68 21.14
C TRP A 157 -11.67 -32.22 21.52
N PRO A 158 -10.67 -32.15 20.60
CA PRO A 158 -9.31 -32.54 20.93
C PRO A 158 -8.74 -31.59 22.01
N GLU A 159 -8.11 -32.17 23.03
CA GLU A 159 -7.60 -31.51 24.26
C GLU A 159 -6.57 -30.38 24.04
N LYS A 160 -6.19 -30.09 22.79
CA LYS A 160 -5.28 -29.00 22.45
C LYS A 160 -5.89 -28.21 21.29
N LEU A 161 -6.52 -27.07 21.60
CA LEU A 161 -6.83 -26.08 20.57
C LEU A 161 -5.50 -25.60 19.97
N PRO A 162 -5.23 -25.79 18.66
CA PRO A 162 -4.22 -24.98 18.01
C PRO A 162 -4.74 -23.54 18.08
N SER A 163 -4.01 -22.66 18.77
CA SER A 163 -4.33 -21.23 18.79
C SER A 163 -4.23 -20.69 17.36
N PHE A 164 -5.34 -20.70 16.64
CA PHE A 164 -5.40 -20.12 15.31
C PHE A 164 -5.37 -18.61 15.48
N ARG A 165 -4.18 -18.03 15.40
CA ARG A 165 -3.97 -16.59 15.44
C ARG A 165 -4.44 -15.97 14.13
N THR A 166 -5.72 -15.60 14.04
CA THR A 166 -6.19 -14.72 12.97
C THR A 166 -5.66 -13.30 13.16
N ARG A 167 -5.29 -12.62 12.06
CA ARG A 167 -5.25 -11.15 12.02
C ARG A 167 -6.70 -10.65 12.04
N GLY A 168 -7.29 -10.48 13.22
CA GLY A 168 -8.65 -10.00 13.43
C GLY A 168 -9.20 -10.45 14.78
N PRO A 169 -10.29 -9.84 15.29
CA PRO A 169 -10.90 -10.28 16.54
C PRO A 169 -11.33 -11.74 16.39
N ALA A 170 -10.82 -12.60 17.28
CA ALA A 170 -11.03 -14.05 17.21
C ALA A 170 -12.48 -14.47 17.49
N ALA A 171 -13.29 -13.55 18.01
CA ALA A 171 -14.66 -13.77 18.43
C ALA A 171 -15.56 -12.56 18.17
N PHE A 172 -16.84 -12.83 17.95
CA PHE A 172 -17.89 -11.87 17.66
C PHE A 172 -19.11 -12.16 18.52
N TYR A 173 -19.79 -11.12 18.95
CA TYR A 173 -20.99 -11.21 19.77
C TYR A 173 -22.14 -10.46 19.08
N ASN A 174 -23.32 -11.07 19.04
CA ASN A 174 -24.53 -10.40 18.59
C ASN A 174 -25.77 -10.98 19.30
N GLU A 175 -26.54 -10.14 20.00
CA GLU A 175 -27.87 -10.45 20.55
C GLU A 175 -27.98 -11.72 21.42
N GLY A 176 -26.91 -12.05 22.15
CA GLY A 176 -26.83 -13.27 22.98
C GLY A 176 -26.17 -14.45 22.29
N PHE A 177 -25.76 -14.31 21.03
CA PHE A 177 -24.93 -15.29 20.32
C PHE A 177 -23.46 -14.87 20.38
N PHE A 178 -22.59 -15.79 20.79
CA PHE A 178 -21.15 -15.62 20.81
C PHE A 178 -20.51 -16.60 19.83
N ALA A 179 -19.81 -16.10 18.83
CA ALA A 179 -19.18 -16.92 17.79
C ALA A 179 -17.68 -16.70 17.73
N TRP A 180 -16.92 -17.78 17.61
CA TRP A 180 -15.47 -17.72 17.43
C TRP A 180 -14.98 -18.81 16.48
N GLN A 181 -13.90 -18.50 15.77
CA GLN A 181 -13.28 -19.43 14.83
C GLN A 181 -12.30 -20.33 15.57
N ALA A 182 -12.67 -21.59 15.81
CA ALA A 182 -11.84 -22.55 16.53
C ALA A 182 -10.63 -23.02 15.69
N ASN A 183 -10.80 -23.16 14.38
CA ASN A 183 -9.73 -23.44 13.43
C ASN A 183 -10.13 -22.97 12.01
N SER A 184 -9.30 -23.27 11.00
CA SER A 184 -9.55 -22.88 9.61
C SER A 184 -10.82 -23.47 8.98
N ALA A 185 -11.39 -24.54 9.56
CA ALA A 185 -12.59 -25.21 9.09
C ALA A 185 -13.81 -25.02 9.99
N ASN A 186 -13.64 -24.69 11.27
CA ASN A 186 -14.68 -24.80 12.28
C ASN A 186 -14.93 -23.46 12.98
N VAL A 187 -16.21 -23.09 13.06
CA VAL A 187 -16.69 -21.99 13.91
C VAL A 187 -17.64 -22.56 14.95
N VAL A 188 -17.51 -22.07 16.17
CA VAL A 188 -18.42 -22.39 17.26
C VAL A 188 -19.32 -21.18 17.49
N VAL A 189 -20.62 -21.43 17.65
CA VAL A 189 -21.62 -20.43 18.00
C VAL A 189 -22.30 -20.87 19.29
N ASN A 190 -22.16 -20.09 20.36
CA ASN A 190 -22.87 -20.31 21.61
C ASN A 190 -24.08 -19.39 21.67
N ASP A 191 -25.26 -19.95 21.90
CA ASP A 191 -26.42 -19.22 22.39
C ASP A 191 -26.31 -19.12 23.92
N LEU A 192 -25.96 -17.92 24.40
CA LEU A 192 -25.80 -17.65 25.83
C LEU A 192 -27.13 -17.60 26.59
N LYS A 193 -28.28 -17.54 25.89
CA LYS A 193 -29.60 -17.54 26.52
C LYS A 193 -30.06 -18.95 26.82
N THR A 194 -29.77 -19.89 25.92
CA THR A 194 -30.17 -21.30 26.04
C THR A 194 -29.05 -22.22 26.50
N ASP A 195 -27.82 -21.69 26.65
CA ASP A 195 -26.59 -22.45 26.93
C ASP A 195 -26.37 -23.61 25.93
N GLN A 196 -26.68 -23.35 24.66
CA GLN A 196 -26.50 -24.31 23.57
C GLN A 196 -25.34 -23.90 22.67
N SER A 197 -24.65 -24.88 22.11
CA SER A 197 -23.51 -24.64 21.24
C SER A 197 -23.73 -25.29 19.87
N HIS A 198 -23.37 -24.57 18.83
CA HIS A 198 -23.48 -25.03 17.45
C HIS A 198 -22.08 -25.07 16.84
N LEU A 199 -21.66 -26.27 16.44
CA LEU A 199 -20.43 -26.46 15.70
C LEU A 199 -20.72 -26.39 14.20
N CYS A 200 -20.23 -25.34 13.56
CA CYS A 200 -20.35 -25.17 12.12
C CYS A 200 -19.04 -25.60 11.45
N ASN A 201 -19.12 -26.65 10.62
CA ASN A 201 -18.00 -27.18 9.86
C ASN A 201 -18.05 -26.70 8.40
N PHE A 202 -16.95 -26.12 7.95
CA PHE A 202 -16.72 -25.50 6.65
C PHE A 202 -15.49 -26.12 5.94
N ALA A 203 -15.16 -27.38 6.22
CA ALA A 203 -14.06 -28.09 5.55
C ALA A 203 -14.22 -28.14 4.02
N SER A 204 -15.44 -28.08 3.50
CA SER A 204 -15.72 -27.97 2.06
C SER A 204 -15.08 -26.72 1.42
N PHE A 205 -14.89 -25.64 2.17
CA PHE A 205 -14.22 -24.43 1.70
C PHE A 205 -12.72 -24.64 1.59
N LEU A 206 -12.12 -25.39 2.52
CA LEU A 206 -10.71 -25.77 2.44
C LEU A 206 -10.42 -26.67 1.24
N ILE A 207 -11.33 -27.60 0.92
CA ILE A 207 -11.24 -28.45 -0.28
C ILE A 207 -11.28 -27.60 -1.55
N SER A 208 -12.03 -26.50 -1.53
CA SER A 208 -12.12 -25.54 -2.64
C SER A 208 -10.93 -24.57 -2.72
N GLY A 209 -9.92 -24.73 -1.85
CA GLY A 209 -8.75 -23.85 -1.78
C GLY A 209 -9.01 -22.49 -1.13
N GLU A 210 -10.19 -22.27 -0.55
CA GLU A 210 -10.54 -21.02 0.12
C GLU A 210 -10.20 -21.07 1.60
N ARG A 211 -9.71 -19.96 2.15
CA ARG A 211 -9.42 -19.80 3.59
C ARG A 211 -10.40 -18.79 4.20
N PRO A 212 -11.60 -19.22 4.63
CA PRO A 212 -12.58 -18.32 5.20
C PRO A 212 -12.12 -17.83 6.58
N THR A 213 -12.19 -16.52 6.79
CA THR A 213 -11.99 -15.87 8.08
C THR A 213 -13.32 -15.34 8.59
N LEU A 214 -13.67 -15.65 9.84
CA LEU A 214 -14.89 -15.14 10.46
C LEU A 214 -14.77 -13.61 10.62
N GLN A 215 -15.77 -12.87 10.16
CA GLN A 215 -15.84 -11.40 10.21
C GLN A 215 -17.04 -10.88 11.02
N GLY A 216 -17.99 -11.75 11.37
CA GLY A 216 -19.15 -11.35 12.15
C GLY A 216 -20.19 -12.45 12.29
N ILE A 217 -21.16 -12.19 13.15
CA ILE A 217 -22.34 -13.03 13.38
C ILE A 217 -23.60 -12.16 13.43
N SER A 218 -24.70 -12.70 12.94
CA SER A 218 -26.06 -12.24 13.18
C SER A 218 -26.88 -13.35 13.84
N SER A 219 -28.14 -13.08 14.18
CA SER A 219 -29.07 -14.07 14.74
C SER A 219 -29.29 -15.31 13.86
N ARG A 220 -28.89 -15.28 12.57
CA ARG A 220 -29.08 -16.41 11.64
C ARG A 220 -27.88 -16.74 10.76
N LEU A 221 -26.98 -15.77 10.53
CA LEU A 221 -25.90 -15.87 9.55
C LEU A 221 -24.54 -15.65 10.21
N LEU A 222 -23.58 -16.44 9.79
CA LEU A 222 -22.15 -16.18 9.97
C LEU A 222 -21.60 -15.49 8.72
N VAL A 223 -20.81 -14.44 8.93
CA VAL A 223 -20.19 -13.66 7.86
C VAL A 223 -18.72 -14.05 7.77
N PHE A 224 -18.30 -14.51 6.60
CA PHE A 224 -16.92 -14.86 6.30
C PHE A 224 -16.34 -13.96 5.23
N ALA A 225 -15.05 -13.65 5.33
CA ALA A 225 -14.27 -13.13 4.23
C ALA A 225 -13.27 -14.19 3.76
N THR A 226 -13.27 -14.48 2.46
CA THR A 226 -12.27 -15.33 1.81
C THR A 226 -11.29 -14.43 1.06
N GLY A 227 -10.02 -14.47 1.45
CA GLY A 227 -8.93 -13.86 0.68
C GLY A 227 -8.20 -14.94 -0.13
N ASN A 228 -7.88 -14.65 -1.40
CA ASN A 228 -7.00 -15.50 -2.17
C ASN A 228 -5.60 -15.49 -1.55
N SER A 229 -5.20 -16.60 -0.92
CA SER A 229 -3.88 -16.75 -0.29
C SER A 229 -2.76 -17.08 -1.29
N ASN A 230 -2.87 -16.60 -2.53
CA ASN A 230 -1.84 -16.75 -3.57
C ASN A 230 -1.08 -15.45 -3.89
N ALA A 231 -1.20 -14.44 -3.03
CA ALA A 231 -0.37 -13.24 -3.08
C ALA A 231 0.59 -13.24 -1.88
N LEU A 232 1.65 -14.04 -1.99
CA LEU A 232 2.89 -13.90 -1.22
C LEU A 232 4.05 -13.94 -2.22
#